data_AF-A0A1B6I273-F1
#
_entry.id   AF-A0A1B6I273-F1
#
_cell.length_a   1.000
_cell.length_b   1.000
_cell.length_c   1.000
_cell.angle_alpha   90.00
_cell.angle_beta   90.00
_cell.angle_gamma   90.00
#
_symmetry.space_group_name_H-M   'P 1'
#
loop_
_entity.id
_entity.type
_entity.pdbx_description
1 polymer ?
#
loop_
_entity_poly.entity_id
_entity_poly.type
_entity_poly.pdbx_seq_one_letter_code
_entity_poly.pdbx_strand_id
1 'polypeptide(L)'
;EEIHNEDSYGIRDDENGIPLVMRTRKRKRNPNKKEHRKIKRNSGKAYVTGRGKRVAEKIFSNPPCSCKMNCSDNVTEEQRKKLFDNFYSMGCFQKQNVYICGLCKQCTPKAHRARDGSRGMKNATINYHLQLSDKNLKVCKQYFL
;
A
#
# COMPACT_ATOMS: atom_id res chain seq x y z
N GLU A 1 50.32 23.51 -7.52
CA GLU A 1 49.34 22.96 -6.56
C GLU A 1 48.81 21.66 -7.13
N GLU A 2 49.23 20.58 -6.49
CA GLU A 2 48.90 19.19 -6.79
C GLU A 2 47.51 18.85 -6.27
N ILE A 3 46.71 18.10 -7.05
CA ILE A 3 45.96 16.95 -6.54
C ILE A 3 45.86 15.91 -7.68
N HIS A 4 46.84 14.99 -7.73
CA HIS A 4 46.66 13.70 -8.41
C HIS A 4 45.76 12.83 -7.52
N ASN A 5 44.57 12.48 -7.99
CA ASN A 5 43.68 11.56 -7.30
C ASN A 5 43.80 10.17 -7.98
N GLU A 6 44.80 9.40 -7.57
CA GLU A 6 44.95 8.00 -7.97
C GLU A 6 44.06 7.12 -7.09
N ASP A 7 42.82 6.89 -7.51
CA ASP A 7 41.98 5.82 -6.96
C ASP A 7 42.50 4.46 -7.46
N SER A 8 43.59 3.98 -6.86
CA SER A 8 44.14 2.64 -7.11
C SER A 8 43.21 1.56 -6.54
N TYR A 9 42.37 0.98 -7.40
CA TYR A 9 41.69 -0.28 -7.11
C TYR A 9 42.73 -1.40 -7.11
N GLY A 10 43.17 -1.82 -5.92
CA GLY A 10 44.06 -2.97 -5.77
C GLY A 10 43.41 -4.26 -6.28
N ILE A 11 43.75 -4.64 -7.51
CA ILE A 11 43.51 -5.98 -8.05
C ILE A 11 44.67 -6.85 -7.56
N ARG A 12 44.36 -7.93 -6.84
CA ARG A 12 45.32 -9.02 -6.60
C ARG A 12 44.79 -10.22 -7.37
N ASP A 13 45.61 -10.73 -8.27
CA ASP A 13 45.33 -11.92 -9.06
C ASP A 13 45.53 -13.17 -8.20
N ASP A 14 44.67 -14.19 -8.38
CA ASP A 14 44.98 -15.54 -7.93
C ASP A 14 45.95 -16.23 -8.92
N GLU A 15 46.53 -17.37 -8.53
CA GLU A 15 47.41 -18.15 -9.44
C GLU A 15 46.74 -18.62 -10.74
N ASN A 16 45.43 -18.40 -10.91
CA ASN A 16 44.66 -18.75 -12.11
C ASN A 16 44.15 -17.52 -12.88
N GLY A 17 44.60 -16.31 -12.54
CA GLY A 17 44.23 -15.07 -13.23
C GLY A 17 42.74 -14.68 -13.10
N ILE A 18 42.03 -15.16 -12.07
CA ILE A 18 40.63 -14.80 -11.85
C ILE A 18 40.56 -13.60 -10.89
N PRO A 19 39.92 -12.47 -11.28
CA PRO A 19 39.79 -11.31 -10.41
C PRO A 19 38.98 -11.66 -9.15
N LEU A 20 39.65 -11.69 -8.00
CA LEU A 20 39.01 -11.82 -6.70
C LEU A 20 38.23 -10.53 -6.38
N VAL A 21 36.93 -10.51 -6.69
CA VAL A 21 36.04 -9.40 -6.33
C VAL A 21 36.01 -9.26 -4.81
N MET A 22 36.79 -8.31 -4.26
CA MET A 22 36.81 -8.02 -2.83
C MET A 22 35.42 -7.58 -2.38
N ARG A 23 34.74 -8.45 -1.63
CA ARG A 23 33.45 -8.15 -1.02
C ARG A 23 33.65 -7.07 0.05
N THR A 24 33.34 -5.82 -0.28
CA THR A 24 33.29 -4.75 0.73
C THR A 24 32.29 -5.10 1.82
N ARG A 25 32.64 -4.91 3.11
CA ARG A 25 31.74 -5.17 4.25
C ARG A 25 30.38 -4.48 4.10
N LYS A 26 30.35 -3.28 3.49
CA LYS A 26 29.12 -2.55 3.21
C LYS A 26 28.49 -3.04 1.90
N ARG A 27 27.21 -3.46 1.97
CA ARG A 27 26.41 -3.82 0.79
C ARG A 27 26.19 -2.59 -0.09
N LYS A 28 26.58 -2.64 -1.37
CA LYS A 28 26.19 -1.62 -2.37
C LYS A 28 24.67 -1.62 -2.53
N ARG A 29 24.03 -0.45 -2.33
CA ARG A 29 22.59 -0.27 -2.47
C ARG A 29 22.23 -0.23 -3.96
N ASN A 30 21.44 -1.20 -4.43
CA ASN A 30 20.86 -1.15 -5.79
C ASN A 30 19.48 -0.44 -5.72
N PRO A 31 19.37 0.82 -6.18
CA PRO A 31 18.12 1.59 -6.10
C PRO A 31 17.01 0.96 -6.96
N ASN A 32 17.34 0.45 -8.14
CA ASN A 32 16.37 -0.09 -9.11
C ASN A 32 15.55 -1.23 -8.49
N LYS A 33 16.20 -2.17 -7.79
CA LYS A 33 15.48 -3.28 -7.12
C LYS A 33 14.48 -2.80 -6.07
N LYS A 34 14.74 -1.67 -5.39
CA LYS A 34 13.79 -1.09 -4.42
C LYS A 34 12.62 -0.42 -5.14
N GLU A 35 12.90 0.31 -6.21
CA GLU A 35 11.90 1.01 -7.00
C GLU A 35 10.95 0.04 -7.72
N HIS A 36 11.47 -0.98 -8.41
CA HIS A 36 10.63 -2.01 -9.03
C HIS A 36 9.70 -2.69 -8.02
N ARG A 37 10.17 -2.96 -6.79
CA ARG A 37 9.32 -3.50 -5.72
C ARG A 37 8.25 -2.51 -5.26
N LYS A 38 8.57 -1.22 -5.20
CA LYS A 38 7.59 -0.15 -4.88
C LYS A 38 6.49 -0.10 -5.95
N ILE A 39 6.87 -0.11 -7.22
CA ILE A 39 5.92 -0.10 -8.35
C ILE A 39 5.03 -1.35 -8.30
N LYS A 40 5.61 -2.55 -8.18
CA LYS A 40 4.83 -3.80 -8.11
C LYS A 40 3.87 -3.82 -6.91
N ARG A 41 4.32 -3.38 -5.73
CA ARG A 41 3.47 -3.30 -4.54
C ARG A 41 2.28 -2.36 -4.75
N ASN A 42 2.53 -1.14 -5.25
CA ASN A 42 1.48 -0.14 -5.40
C ASN A 42 0.51 -0.49 -6.54
N SER A 43 0.96 -1.24 -7.55
CA SER A 43 0.11 -1.77 -8.62
C SER A 43 -0.55 -3.11 -8.29
N GLY A 44 -0.41 -3.59 -7.04
CA GLY A 44 -1.02 -4.84 -6.61
C GLY A 44 -0.41 -6.11 -7.21
N LYS A 45 0.72 -6.02 -7.92
CA LYS A 45 1.37 -7.16 -8.58
C LYS A 45 2.21 -7.98 -7.60
N ALA A 46 2.40 -9.26 -7.91
CA ALA A 46 3.27 -10.13 -7.13
C ALA A 46 4.72 -9.60 -7.10
N TYR A 47 5.37 -9.68 -5.94
CA TYR A 47 6.76 -9.24 -5.78
C TYR A 47 7.49 -10.01 -4.69
N VAL A 48 8.82 -9.97 -4.73
CA VAL A 48 9.68 -10.54 -3.68
C VAL A 48 10.15 -9.44 -2.75
N THR A 49 9.99 -9.63 -1.45
CA THR A 49 10.45 -8.69 -0.43
C THR A 49 11.98 -8.62 -0.38
N GLY A 50 12.53 -7.62 0.32
CA GLY A 50 13.98 -7.55 0.52
C GLY A 50 14.56 -8.72 1.31
N ARG A 51 13.71 -9.49 2.00
CA ARG A 51 14.05 -10.69 2.78
C ARG A 51 13.83 -11.99 2.01
N GLY A 52 13.48 -11.93 0.72
CA GLY A 52 13.25 -13.13 -0.12
C GLY A 52 11.84 -13.72 -0.06
N LYS A 53 10.96 -13.27 0.85
CA LYS A 53 9.55 -13.73 0.88
C LYS A 53 8.78 -13.26 -0.35
N ARG A 54 8.10 -14.18 -1.06
CA ARG A 54 7.15 -13.85 -2.13
C ARG A 54 5.84 -13.30 -1.55
N VAL A 55 5.37 -12.21 -2.10
CA VAL A 55 4.05 -11.62 -1.86
C VAL A 55 3.24 -11.83 -3.14
N ALA A 56 2.09 -12.49 -3.02
CA ALA A 56 1.19 -12.72 -4.15
C ALA A 56 0.59 -11.39 -4.64
N GLU A 57 0.10 -11.42 -5.88
CA GLU A 57 -0.68 -10.31 -6.40
C GLU A 57 -2.02 -10.18 -5.69
N LYS A 58 -2.61 -8.99 -5.80
CA LYS A 58 -3.90 -8.66 -5.24
C LYS A 58 -4.96 -9.17 -6.21
N ILE A 59 -5.81 -10.05 -5.71
CA ILE A 59 -6.92 -10.63 -6.46
C ILE A 59 -8.20 -9.99 -5.91
N PHE A 60 -9.09 -9.61 -6.83
CA PHE A 60 -10.39 -9.10 -6.45
C PHE A 60 -11.18 -10.17 -5.68
N SER A 61 -11.84 -9.75 -4.60
CA SER A 61 -12.71 -10.60 -3.81
C SER A 61 -13.92 -9.78 -3.38
N ASN A 62 -15.11 -10.38 -3.48
CA ASN A 62 -16.38 -9.75 -3.14
C ASN A 62 -17.11 -10.54 -2.03
N PRO A 63 -16.54 -10.63 -0.81
CA PRO A 63 -17.21 -11.35 0.26
C PRO A 63 -18.55 -10.68 0.61
N PRO A 64 -19.59 -11.47 0.93
CA PRO A 64 -20.89 -10.93 1.30
C PRO A 64 -20.81 -10.19 2.64
N CYS A 65 -21.63 -9.15 2.78
CA CYS A 65 -21.69 -8.32 3.97
C CYS A 65 -23.12 -8.26 4.51
N SER A 66 -23.32 -8.82 5.71
CA SER A 66 -24.60 -8.88 6.42
C SER A 66 -24.87 -7.66 7.31
N CYS A 67 -24.32 -6.49 6.97
CA CYS A 67 -24.50 -5.28 7.78
C CYS A 67 -25.87 -4.63 7.53
N LYS A 68 -26.34 -3.83 8.50
CA LYS A 68 -27.62 -3.10 8.45
C LYS A 68 -27.76 -2.10 7.28
N MET A 69 -26.67 -1.80 6.57
CA MET A 69 -26.67 -0.91 5.41
C MET A 69 -26.75 -1.68 4.08
N ASN A 70 -26.92 -3.01 4.12
CA ASN A 70 -27.10 -3.88 2.96
C ASN A 70 -26.05 -3.60 1.87
N CYS A 71 -24.78 -3.48 2.26
CA CYS A 71 -23.73 -3.02 1.34
C CYS A 71 -23.54 -3.95 0.14
N SER A 72 -23.70 -5.26 0.32
CA SER A 72 -23.63 -6.23 -0.78
C SER A 72 -24.78 -6.13 -1.77
N ASP A 73 -25.96 -5.70 -1.33
CA ASP A 73 -27.13 -5.56 -2.21
C ASP A 73 -27.10 -4.22 -2.96
N ASN A 74 -26.53 -3.19 -2.33
CA ASN A 74 -26.46 -1.85 -2.88
C ASN A 74 -25.30 -1.62 -3.85
N VAL A 75 -24.35 -2.55 -3.94
CA VAL A 75 -23.16 -2.44 -4.78
C VAL A 75 -23.01 -3.72 -5.59
N THR A 76 -23.12 -3.60 -6.91
CA THR A 76 -22.90 -4.73 -7.82
C THR A 76 -21.44 -5.18 -7.79
N GLU A 77 -21.22 -6.47 -8.08
CA GLU A 77 -19.86 -7.02 -8.16
C GLU A 77 -18.99 -6.27 -9.17
N GLU A 78 -19.55 -5.92 -10.32
CA GLU A 78 -18.86 -5.16 -11.38
C GLU A 78 -18.42 -3.78 -10.91
N GLN A 79 -19.28 -3.05 -10.19
CA GLN A 79 -18.93 -1.75 -9.60
C GLN A 79 -17.81 -1.91 -8.59
N ARG A 80 -17.89 -2.92 -7.70
CA ARG A 80 -16.85 -3.16 -6.70
C ARG A 80 -15.52 -3.55 -7.36
N LYS A 81 -15.57 -4.36 -8.41
CA LYS A 81 -14.39 -4.74 -9.20
C LYS A 81 -13.77 -3.52 -9.89
N LYS A 82 -14.58 -2.64 -10.48
CA LYS A 82 -14.10 -1.39 -11.09
C LYS A 82 -13.39 -0.50 -10.07
N LEU A 83 -13.91 -0.40 -8.84
CA LEU A 83 -13.25 0.34 -7.76
C LEU A 83 -11.89 -0.28 -7.38
N PHE A 84 -11.82 -1.61 -7.32
CA PHE A 84 -10.58 -2.34 -7.08
C PHE A 84 -9.55 -2.09 -8.18
N ASP A 85 -9.95 -2.22 -9.45
CA ASP A 85 -9.08 -2.03 -10.60
C ASP A 85 -8.58 -0.58 -10.67
N ASN A 86 -9.46 0.40 -10.45
CA ASN A 86 -9.12 1.81 -10.38
C ASN A 86 -8.10 2.10 -9.27
N PHE A 87 -8.25 1.49 -8.09
CA PHE A 87 -7.33 1.70 -6.98
C PHE A 87 -5.91 1.22 -7.30
N TYR A 88 -5.77 0.02 -7.87
CA TYR A 88 -4.45 -0.53 -8.19
C TYR A 88 -3.84 0.06 -9.47
N SER A 89 -4.65 0.52 -10.42
CA SER A 89 -4.16 1.20 -11.64
C SER A 89 -3.44 2.51 -11.33
N MET A 90 -3.74 3.18 -10.21
CA MET A 90 -3.05 4.39 -9.76
C MET A 90 -1.53 4.18 -9.58
N GLY A 91 -1.09 2.97 -9.19
CA GLY A 91 0.31 2.58 -9.08
C GLY A 91 1.18 3.43 -8.12
N CYS A 92 0.57 4.35 -7.37
CA CYS A 92 1.25 5.36 -6.57
C CYS A 92 0.61 5.48 -5.19
N PHE A 93 1.42 5.27 -4.15
CA PHE A 93 1.00 5.33 -2.75
C PHE A 93 0.35 6.66 -2.37
N GLN A 94 0.90 7.79 -2.84
CA GLN A 94 0.32 9.11 -2.53
C GLN A 94 -1.06 9.28 -3.16
N LYS A 95 -1.22 8.90 -4.43
CA LYS A 95 -2.52 8.94 -5.13
C LYS A 95 -3.55 8.03 -4.46
N GLN A 96 -3.14 6.82 -4.10
CA GLN A 96 -3.97 5.85 -3.37
C GLN A 96 -4.42 6.37 -2.00
N ASN A 97 -3.51 7.01 -1.24
CA ASN A 97 -3.87 7.60 0.05
C ASN A 97 -4.85 8.75 -0.10
N VAL A 98 -4.60 9.69 -1.04
CA VAL A 98 -5.51 10.81 -1.30
C VAL A 98 -6.89 10.29 -1.70
N TYR A 99 -6.95 9.26 -2.54
CA TYR A 99 -8.19 8.59 -2.92
C TYR A 99 -8.93 8.00 -1.71
N ILE A 100 -8.26 7.21 -0.87
CA ILE A 100 -8.86 6.64 0.35
C ILE A 100 -9.34 7.74 1.31
N CYS A 101 -8.54 8.80 1.49
CA CYS A 101 -8.89 9.95 2.34
C CYS A 101 -10.16 10.64 1.84
N GLY A 102 -10.31 10.83 0.52
CA GLY A 102 -11.51 11.42 -0.08
C GLY A 102 -12.78 10.61 0.18
N LEU A 103 -12.66 9.29 0.35
CA LEU A 103 -13.76 8.38 0.67
C LEU A 103 -14.10 8.32 2.17
N CYS A 104 -13.22 8.84 3.03
CA CYS A 104 -13.37 8.82 4.48
C CYS A 104 -13.79 10.20 5.01
N LYS A 105 -15.01 10.31 5.52
CA LYS A 105 -15.52 11.56 6.13
C LYS A 105 -15.50 11.47 7.64
N GLN A 106 -14.71 12.34 8.28
CA GLN A 106 -14.76 12.50 9.73
C GLN A 106 -16.04 13.26 10.13
N CYS A 107 -16.75 12.76 11.13
CA CYS A 107 -17.98 13.34 11.64
C CYS A 107 -17.99 13.27 13.17
N THR A 108 -18.62 14.24 13.81
CA THR A 108 -18.93 14.18 15.24
C THR A 108 -20.05 13.16 15.48
N PRO A 109 -19.99 12.33 16.54
CA PRO A 109 -21.09 11.45 16.87
C PRO A 109 -22.36 12.24 17.18
N LYS A 110 -23.46 11.90 16.51
CA LYS A 110 -24.75 12.59 16.70
C LYS A 110 -25.37 12.36 18.07
N ALA A 111 -25.03 11.23 18.71
CA ALA A 111 -25.57 10.85 20.01
C ALA A 111 -24.52 10.09 20.80
N HIS A 112 -24.53 10.32 22.11
CA HIS A 112 -23.72 9.60 23.08
C HIS A 112 -24.65 8.71 23.91
N ARG A 113 -24.32 7.42 24.00
CA ARG A 113 -24.98 6.54 24.98
C ARG A 113 -24.44 6.88 26.36
N ALA A 114 -25.28 6.82 27.39
CA ALA A 114 -24.85 6.92 28.77
C ALA A 114 -23.74 5.88 29.04
N ARG A 115 -22.70 6.29 29.77
CA ARG A 115 -21.54 5.45 30.11
C ARG A 115 -21.28 5.52 31.61
N ASP A 116 -20.64 4.49 32.12
CA ASP A 116 -20.17 4.35 33.51
C ASP A 116 -18.95 5.23 33.86
N GLY A 117 -18.50 6.08 32.93
CA GLY A 117 -17.33 6.96 33.13
C GLY A 117 -15.97 6.30 32.87
N SER A 118 -15.91 4.99 32.58
CA SER A 118 -14.64 4.25 32.38
C SER A 118 -13.83 4.68 31.15
N ARG A 119 -14.45 5.36 30.19
CA ARG A 119 -13.82 5.82 28.94
C ARG A 119 -14.32 7.20 28.54
N GLY A 120 -13.40 8.06 28.10
CA GLY A 120 -13.69 9.39 27.57
C GLY A 120 -14.69 9.39 26.40
N MET A 121 -15.29 10.56 26.19
CA MET A 121 -16.26 10.78 25.12
C MET A 121 -15.60 10.57 23.75
N LYS A 122 -16.31 9.89 22.83
CA LYS A 122 -15.83 9.75 21.46
C LYS A 122 -16.06 11.06 20.71
N ASN A 123 -15.02 11.79 20.35
CA ASN A 123 -15.17 13.11 19.70
C ASN A 123 -15.32 13.02 18.17
N ALA A 124 -14.93 11.91 17.57
CA ALA A 124 -14.97 11.73 16.12
C ALA A 124 -15.31 10.29 15.72
N THR A 125 -16.00 10.15 14.60
CA THR A 125 -16.27 8.89 13.90
C THR A 125 -15.94 9.08 12.42
N ILE A 126 -15.48 8.02 11.76
CA ILE A 126 -15.23 8.03 10.32
C ILE A 126 -16.40 7.32 9.62
N ASN A 127 -17.00 8.00 8.65
CA ASN A 127 -17.96 7.43 7.70
C ASN A 127 -17.22 7.06 6.41
N TYR A 128 -17.38 5.82 5.96
CA TYR A 128 -16.76 5.29 4.75
C TYR A 128 -17.74 5.37 3.59
N HIS A 129 -17.24 5.74 2.41
CA HIS A 129 -18.04 5.87 1.20
C HIS A 129 -17.37 5.13 0.03
N LEU A 130 -18.16 4.69 -0.93
CA LEU A 130 -17.69 4.25 -2.24
C LEU A 130 -18.20 5.23 -3.29
N GLN A 131 -17.32 5.62 -4.20
CA GLN A 131 -17.66 6.52 -5.30
C GLN A 131 -18.15 5.69 -6.50
N LEU A 132 -19.46 5.56 -6.62
CA LEU A 132 -20.10 4.95 -7.79
C LEU A 132 -20.28 6.01 -8.89
N SER A 133 -20.61 5.58 -10.11
CA SER A 133 -20.77 6.49 -11.26
C SER A 133 -21.81 7.59 -11.02
N ASP A 134 -22.86 7.26 -10.29
CA ASP A 134 -24.03 8.08 -10.02
C ASP A 134 -24.00 8.78 -8.65
N LYS A 135 -23.31 8.21 -7.66
CA LYS A 135 -23.37 8.68 -6.27
C LYS A 135 -22.21 8.23 -5.40
N ASN A 136 -22.03 8.93 -4.28
CA ASN A 136 -21.19 8.47 -3.17
C ASN A 136 -22.04 7.67 -2.17
N LEU A 137 -21.92 6.35 -2.20
CA LEU A 137 -22.68 5.46 -1.34
C LEU A 137 -21.96 5.25 0.00
N LYS A 138 -22.63 5.52 1.11
CA LYS A 138 -22.10 5.20 2.45
C LYS A 138 -22.10 3.69 2.68
N VAL A 139 -20.97 3.15 3.11
CA VAL A 139 -20.79 1.71 3.39
C VAL A 139 -20.21 1.47 4.79
N CYS A 140 -20.33 0.23 5.28
CA CYS A 140 -19.77 -0.11 6.58
C CYS A 140 -18.26 -0.26 6.49
N LYS A 141 -17.57 -0.14 7.64
CA LYS A 141 -16.10 -0.26 7.70
C LYS A 141 -15.60 -1.60 7.15
N GLN A 142 -16.31 -2.69 7.44
CA GLN A 142 -15.93 -4.03 7.02
C GLN A 142 -16.03 -4.20 5.49
N TYR A 143 -17.03 -3.58 4.86
CA TYR A 143 -17.19 -3.68 3.40
C TYR A 143 -16.19 -2.81 2.64
N PHE A 144 -15.77 -1.69 3.26
CA PHE A 144 -14.81 -0.75 2.69
C PHE A 144 -13.36 -1.26 2.69
N LEU A 145 -12.96 -2.00 3.73
CA LEU A 145 -11.59 -2.51 3.92
C LEU A 145 -11.37 -3.87 3.23
#